data_AF-A0A7W2PS25-F1
#
_entry.id   AF-A0A7W2PS25-F1
#
_cell.length_a   1.000
_cell.length_b   1.000
_cell.length_c   1.000
_cell.angle_alpha   90.00
_cell.angle_beta   90.00
_cell.angle_gamma   90.00
#
_symmetry.space_group_name_H-M   'P 1'
#
loop_
_entity.id
_entity.type
_entity.pdbx_description
1 polymer ?
#
loop_
_entity_poly.entity_id
_entity_poly.type
_entity_poly.pdbx_seq_one_letter_code
_entity_poly.pdbx_strand_id
1 'polypeptide(L)'
;MLGRNVFLTKSDELQGRFRIEDSEVLFWKSINLSRCTYVFLVEGVGFDAGALGPTSQLVCDVSTIKSLWENGSAELLNVHRVYVIPPLALRKTGCYMEPLSEIRISGGSERSPVYEFVTDTGHVFSSDEV
;
A
#
# COMPACT_ATOMS: atom_id res chain seq x y z
N MET A 1 -7.14 29.66 22.58
CA MET A 1 -8.01 28.67 21.92
C MET A 1 -7.26 28.11 20.73
N LEU A 2 -6.79 26.87 20.81
CA LEU A 2 -6.15 26.18 19.69
C LEU A 2 -7.27 25.56 18.84
N GLY A 3 -7.55 26.18 17.71
CA GLY A 3 -8.48 25.66 16.72
C GLY A 3 -7.88 24.44 16.02
N ARG A 4 -8.71 23.40 15.88
CA ARG A 4 -8.61 22.29 14.92
C ARG A 4 -7.26 21.57 14.81
N ASN A 5 -7.22 20.40 15.47
CA ASN A 5 -6.46 19.20 15.11
C ASN A 5 -4.99 19.43 14.69
N VAL A 6 -4.12 19.46 15.69
CA VAL A 6 -2.66 19.36 15.49
C VAL A 6 -2.31 17.88 15.27
N PHE A 7 -1.76 17.56 14.10
CA PHE A 7 -1.17 16.25 13.83
C PHE A 7 0.34 16.32 14.09
N LEU A 8 0.85 15.42 14.94
CA LEU A 8 2.27 15.28 15.23
C LEU A 8 2.87 14.22 14.30
N THR A 9 3.94 14.57 13.59
CA THR A 9 4.73 13.64 12.76
C THR A 9 6.20 13.72 13.18
N LYS A 10 6.95 12.64 12.94
CA LYS A 10 8.39 12.59 13.14
C LYS A 10 9.04 13.28 11.93
N SER A 11 9.68 14.42 12.15
CA SER A 11 10.26 15.28 11.10
C SER A 11 11.18 14.54 10.12
N ASP A 12 11.83 13.48 10.61
CA ASP A 12 12.89 12.78 9.90
C ASP A 12 12.34 11.77 8.87
N GLU A 13 11.03 11.50 8.88
CA GLU A 13 10.33 10.61 7.94
C GLU A 13 9.51 11.40 6.90
N LEU A 14 9.67 12.73 6.88
CA LEU A 14 8.96 13.63 5.98
C LEU A 14 9.63 13.65 4.59
N GLN A 15 9.29 12.71 3.72
CA GLN A 15 9.72 12.75 2.32
C GLN A 15 8.68 13.41 1.41
N GLY A 16 8.84 14.71 1.22
CA GLY A 16 8.40 15.41 0.01
C GLY A 16 7.37 16.53 0.20
N ARG A 17 7.80 17.78 -0.03
CA ARG A 17 6.92 18.85 -0.54
C ARG A 17 7.09 18.87 -2.05
N PHE A 18 6.02 18.65 -2.80
CA PHE A 18 6.06 18.70 -4.26
C PHE A 18 5.33 19.95 -4.74
N ARG A 19 5.98 20.70 -5.64
CA ARG A 19 5.43 21.90 -6.25
C ARG A 19 5.02 21.55 -7.68
N ILE A 20 3.73 21.66 -7.97
CA ILE A 20 3.19 21.48 -9.33
C ILE A 20 2.65 22.85 -9.73
N GLU A 21 3.35 23.51 -10.65
CA GLU A 21 3.02 24.87 -11.11
C GLU A 21 2.92 25.87 -9.93
N ASP A 22 1.79 26.60 -9.84
CA ASP A 22 1.49 27.55 -8.75
C ASP A 22 0.81 26.91 -7.54
N SER A 23 0.62 25.58 -7.55
CA SER A 23 -0.05 24.85 -6.47
C SER A 23 0.95 24.06 -5.61
N GLU A 24 0.91 24.26 -4.29
CA GLU A 24 1.55 23.36 -3.34
C GLU A 24 0.62 22.16 -3.10
N VAL A 25 1.00 20.98 -3.59
CA VAL A 25 0.27 19.74 -3.32
C VAL A 25 0.97 19.03 -2.16
N LEU A 26 0.34 19.07 -0.99
CA LEU A 26 0.81 18.37 0.21
C LEU A 26 0.21 16.97 0.22
N PHE A 27 0.96 15.96 -0.23
CA PHE A 27 0.57 14.57 -0.02
C PHE A 27 0.86 14.18 1.43
N TRP A 28 -0.19 14.22 2.26
CA TRP A 28 -0.13 13.86 3.68
C TRP A 28 -0.66 12.45 3.89
N LYS A 29 0.20 11.44 3.80
CA LYS A 29 -0.03 10.11 4.38
C LYS A 29 1.30 9.50 4.83
N SER A 30 1.90 10.07 5.88
CA SER A 30 2.98 9.37 6.62
C SER A 30 2.34 8.21 7.38
N ILE A 31 2.36 7.02 6.80
CA ILE A 31 1.84 5.82 7.46
C ILE A 31 3.02 5.10 8.10
N ASN A 32 2.94 4.93 9.42
CA ASN A 32 3.93 4.16 10.14
C ASN A 32 3.72 2.67 9.86
N LEU A 33 4.55 2.12 8.99
CA LEU A 33 4.51 0.71 8.57
C LEU A 33 5.38 -0.20 9.46
N SER A 34 6.01 0.32 10.52
CA SER A 34 6.99 -0.43 11.33
C SER A 34 6.43 -1.66 12.05
N ARG A 35 5.10 -1.72 12.25
CA ARG A 35 4.42 -2.81 12.96
C ARG A 35 3.51 -3.65 12.06
N CYS A 36 3.44 -3.33 10.77
CA CYS A 36 2.65 -4.12 9.84
C CYS A 36 3.47 -5.32 9.37
N THR A 37 2.86 -6.50 9.35
CA THR A 37 3.42 -7.71 8.74
C THR A 37 3.64 -7.46 7.26
N TYR A 38 2.56 -7.35 6.48
CA TYR A 38 2.64 -7.00 5.06
C TYR A 38 1.60 -5.94 4.75
N VAL A 39 2.00 -4.98 3.92
CA VAL A 39 1.12 -3.92 3.42
C VAL A 39 1.24 -3.89 1.90
N PHE A 40 0.17 -3.50 1.23
CA PHE A 40 0.10 -3.46 -0.22
C PHE A 40 -0.29 -2.07 -0.66
N LEU A 41 0.45 -1.51 -1.61
CA LEU A 41 0.04 -0.30 -2.31
C LEU A 41 -0.68 -0.73 -3.58
N VAL A 42 -1.96 -0.36 -3.68
CA VAL A 42 -2.78 -0.63 -4.86
C VAL A 42 -2.94 0.68 -5.63
N GLU A 43 -2.43 0.72 -6.86
CA GLU A 43 -2.53 1.84 -7.79
C GLU A 43 -3.58 1.55 -8.86
N GLY A 44 -4.31 2.57 -9.27
CA GLY A 44 -5.33 2.43 -10.30
C GLY A 44 -6.06 3.73 -10.60
N VAL A 45 -7.33 3.60 -11.01
CA VAL A 45 -8.22 4.72 -11.33
C VAL A 45 -9.49 4.60 -10.50
N GLY A 46 -9.96 5.72 -9.95
CA GLY A 46 -11.18 5.77 -9.16
C GLY A 46 -11.73 7.19 -9.04
N PHE A 47 -12.79 7.36 -8.26
CA PHE A 47 -13.36 8.68 -7.99
C PHE A 47 -12.72 9.30 -6.75
N ASP A 48 -12.22 10.52 -6.90
CA ASP A 48 -11.81 11.39 -5.79
C ASP A 48 -12.48 12.75 -5.94
N ALA A 49 -13.13 13.22 -4.86
CA ALA A 49 -13.91 14.46 -4.82
C ALA A 49 -14.90 14.66 -6.00
N GLY A 50 -15.44 13.56 -6.55
CA GLY A 50 -16.39 13.58 -7.67
C GLY A 50 -15.75 13.63 -9.07
N ALA A 51 -14.42 13.57 -9.17
CA ALA A 51 -13.70 13.47 -10.44
C ALA A 51 -13.07 12.08 -10.60
N LEU A 52 -13.09 11.56 -11.83
CA LEU A 52 -12.39 10.33 -12.18
C LEU A 52 -10.91 10.65 -12.39
N GLY A 53 -10.02 9.91 -11.73
CA GLY A 53 -8.58 10.11 -11.88
C GLY A 53 -7.72 8.98 -11.31
N PRO A 54 -6.39 9.10 -11.46
CA PRO A 54 -5.45 8.20 -10.81
C PRO A 54 -5.60 8.24 -9.30
N THR A 55 -5.54 7.08 -8.67
CA THR A 55 -5.67 6.96 -7.21
C THR A 55 -4.83 5.79 -6.70
N SER A 56 -4.55 5.82 -5.40
CA SER A 56 -3.78 4.80 -4.71
C SER A 56 -4.31 4.58 -3.30
N GLN A 57 -4.34 3.32 -2.88
CA GLN A 57 -4.75 2.94 -1.53
C GLN A 57 -3.80 1.93 -0.91
N LEU A 58 -3.64 2.01 0.41
CA LEU A 58 -2.89 1.03 1.18
C LEU A 58 -3.86 0.00 1.77
N VAL A 59 -3.51 -1.26 1.60
CA VAL A 59 -4.30 -2.42 2.00
C VAL A 59 -3.42 -3.33 2.86
N CYS A 60 -3.98 -3.91 3.92
CA CYS A 60 -3.22 -4.73 4.87
C CYS A 60 -3.64 -6.20 4.89
N ASP A 61 -4.58 -6.61 4.03
CA ASP A 61 -5.11 -7.97 4.00
C ASP A 61 -5.39 -8.44 2.57
N VAL A 62 -5.18 -9.73 2.33
CA VAL A 62 -5.31 -10.35 1.00
C VAL A 62 -6.77 -10.38 0.53
N SER A 63 -7.74 -10.50 1.44
CA SER A 63 -9.17 -10.49 1.08
C SER A 63 -9.58 -9.19 0.39
N THR A 64 -9.12 -8.04 0.91
CA THR A 64 -9.39 -6.73 0.33
C THR A 64 -8.73 -6.62 -1.05
N ILE A 65 -7.49 -7.09 -1.23
CA ILE A 65 -6.84 -7.09 -2.57
C ILE A 65 -7.65 -7.90 -3.58
N LYS A 66 -8.05 -9.12 -3.21
CA LYS A 66 -8.87 -9.98 -4.08
C LYS A 66 -10.19 -9.31 -4.43
N SER A 67 -10.86 -8.73 -3.44
CA SER A 67 -12.12 -8.00 -3.63
C SER A 67 -11.95 -6.82 -4.61
N LEU A 68 -10.85 -6.07 -4.49
CA LEU A 68 -10.54 -4.95 -5.40
C LEU A 68 -10.22 -5.40 -6.81
N TRP A 69 -9.53 -6.54 -7.00
CA TRP A 69 -9.28 -7.08 -8.34
C TRP A 69 -10.56 -7.59 -9.01
N GLU A 70 -11.44 -8.25 -8.26
CA GLU A 70 -12.64 -8.86 -8.81
C GLU A 70 -13.77 -7.85 -9.02
N ASN A 71 -13.95 -6.92 -8.08
CA ASN A 71 -15.15 -6.08 -7.98
C ASN A 71 -14.83 -4.57 -7.98
N GLY A 72 -13.57 -4.18 -7.82
CA GLY A 72 -13.18 -2.79 -7.61
C GLY A 72 -13.79 -2.18 -6.35
N SER A 73 -13.72 -0.86 -6.24
CA SER A 73 -14.47 -0.04 -5.29
C SER A 73 -14.80 1.32 -5.92
N ALA A 74 -15.68 2.10 -5.30
CA ALA A 74 -15.94 3.48 -5.78
C ALA A 74 -14.67 4.34 -5.81
N GLU A 75 -13.76 4.08 -4.88
CA GLU A 75 -12.48 4.77 -4.71
C GLU A 75 -11.38 4.17 -5.61
N LEU A 76 -11.58 2.96 -6.14
CA LEU A 76 -10.65 2.26 -7.03
C LEU A 76 -11.43 1.35 -7.99
N LEU A 77 -11.90 1.93 -9.09
CA LEU A 77 -12.72 1.25 -10.10
C LEU A 77 -11.92 0.26 -10.94
N ASN A 78 -10.65 0.56 -11.17
CA ASN A 78 -9.75 -0.31 -11.93
C ASN A 78 -8.39 -0.38 -11.25
N VAL A 79 -7.88 -1.58 -11.01
CA VAL A 79 -6.55 -1.83 -10.46
C VAL A 79 -5.55 -1.92 -11.61
N HIS A 80 -4.51 -1.09 -11.58
CA HIS A 80 -3.43 -1.13 -12.58
C HIS A 80 -2.22 -1.88 -12.07
N ARG A 81 -1.83 -1.63 -10.81
CA ARG A 81 -0.68 -2.29 -10.21
C ARG A 81 -0.87 -2.48 -8.71
N VAL A 82 -0.36 -3.58 -8.20
CA VAL A 82 -0.24 -3.83 -6.76
C VAL A 82 1.24 -3.94 -6.46
N TYR A 83 1.68 -3.33 -5.37
CA TYR A 83 3.03 -3.51 -4.84
C TYR A 83 2.92 -4.15 -3.46
N VAL A 84 3.79 -5.12 -3.18
CA VAL A 84 4.02 -5.59 -1.83
C VAL A 84 5.02 -4.68 -1.15
N ILE A 85 4.68 -4.26 0.06
CA ILE A 85 5.56 -3.53 0.97
C ILE A 85 5.89 -4.52 2.10
N PRO A 86 7.05 -5.18 2.04
CA PRO A 86 7.42 -6.15 3.07
C PRO A 86 7.70 -5.45 4.42
N PRO A 87 7.69 -6.21 5.53
CA PRO A 87 8.09 -5.68 6.83
C PRO A 87 9.55 -5.25 6.80
N LEU A 88 9.94 -4.33 7.70
CA LEU A 88 11.26 -3.71 7.68
C LEU A 88 12.41 -4.74 7.74
N ALA A 89 12.22 -5.83 8.47
CA ALA A 89 13.19 -6.92 8.59
C ALA A 89 13.50 -7.62 7.26
N LEU A 90 12.56 -7.60 6.30
CA LEU A 90 12.68 -8.26 5.00
C LEU A 90 13.03 -7.29 3.86
N ARG A 91 13.10 -5.99 4.12
CA ARG A 91 13.42 -4.98 3.10
C ARG A 91 14.90 -5.01 2.74
N LYS A 92 15.20 -5.06 1.44
CA LYS A 92 16.56 -4.82 0.93
C LYS A 92 16.87 -3.32 0.95
N THR A 93 18.14 -2.98 1.17
CA THR A 93 18.58 -1.57 1.16
C THR A 93 18.23 -0.92 -0.19
N GLY A 94 17.49 0.18 -0.17
CA GLY A 94 17.07 0.91 -1.37
C GLY A 94 15.82 0.34 -2.09
N CYS A 95 15.25 -0.78 -1.62
CA CYS A 95 14.00 -1.33 -2.15
C CYS A 95 12.94 -1.40 -1.05
N TYR A 96 11.99 -0.47 -1.10
CA TYR A 96 10.95 -0.35 -0.08
C TYR A 96 9.64 -1.06 -0.44
N MET A 97 9.43 -1.33 -1.73
CA MET A 97 8.25 -2.01 -2.27
C MET A 97 8.58 -2.63 -3.62
N GLU A 98 7.89 -3.72 -3.96
CA GLU A 98 8.09 -4.44 -5.21
C GLU A 98 6.75 -4.73 -5.88
N PRO A 99 6.64 -4.61 -7.21
CA PRO A 99 5.40 -4.91 -7.91
C PRO A 99 5.07 -6.40 -7.75
N LEU A 100 3.83 -6.64 -7.35
CA LEU A 100 3.28 -7.95 -7.07
C LEU A 100 2.80 -8.59 -8.36
N SER A 101 3.29 -9.79 -8.62
CA SER A 101 2.90 -10.61 -9.76
C SER A 101 1.76 -11.55 -9.39
N GLU A 102 1.86 -12.20 -8.23
CA GLU A 102 0.94 -13.26 -7.82
C GLU A 102 0.84 -13.36 -6.29
N ILE A 103 -0.34 -13.75 -5.80
CA ILE A 103 -0.56 -14.17 -4.42
C ILE A 103 -0.94 -15.64 -4.41
N ARG A 104 -0.14 -16.47 -3.74
CA ARG A 104 -0.37 -17.91 -3.58
C ARG A 104 -0.71 -18.25 -2.14
N ILE A 105 -1.32 -19.40 -1.94
CA ILE A 105 -1.46 -20.02 -0.63
C ILE A 105 -0.42 -21.14 -0.57
N SER A 106 0.56 -21.03 0.34
CA SER A 106 1.61 -22.04 0.52
C SER A 106 1.29 -23.03 1.64
N GLY A 107 0.39 -22.66 2.57
CA GLY A 107 -0.02 -23.51 3.67
C GLY A 107 -1.03 -22.85 4.61
N GLY A 108 -1.07 -23.32 5.86
CA GLY A 108 -1.98 -22.82 6.89
C GLY A 108 -3.36 -23.50 6.86
N SER A 109 -4.31 -22.91 7.58
CA SER A 109 -5.71 -23.37 7.63
C SER A 109 -6.62 -22.43 6.83
N GLU A 110 -7.84 -22.85 6.50
CA GLU A 110 -8.80 -21.96 5.82
C GLU A 110 -9.05 -20.64 6.57
N ARG A 111 -8.96 -20.66 7.91
CA ARG A 111 -9.17 -19.47 8.77
C ARG A 111 -7.91 -18.62 8.95
N SER A 112 -6.75 -19.19 8.66
CA SER A 112 -5.46 -18.52 8.78
C SER A 112 -4.49 -19.10 7.75
N PRO A 113 -4.69 -18.79 6.46
CA PRO A 113 -3.80 -19.25 5.40
C PRO A 113 -2.46 -18.53 5.49
N VAL A 114 -1.40 -19.24 5.12
CA VAL A 114 -0.08 -18.66 4.87
C VAL A 114 -0.01 -18.30 3.40
N TYR A 115 0.22 -17.02 3.13
CA TYR A 115 0.33 -16.48 1.78
C TYR A 115 1.79 -16.33 1.37
N GLU A 116 2.04 -16.59 0.08
CA GLU A 116 3.25 -16.19 -0.61
C GLU A 116 2.94 -15.04 -1.55
N PHE A 117 3.75 -13.98 -1.48
CA PHE A 117 3.69 -12.80 -2.34
C PHE A 117 4.84 -12.87 -3.34
N VAL A 118 4.53 -13.26 -4.57
CA VAL A 118 5.51 -13.38 -5.66
C VAL A 118 5.56 -12.06 -6.41
N THR A 119 6.74 -11.48 -6.53
CA THR A 119 6.99 -10.19 -7.18
C THR A 119 7.40 -10.37 -8.65
N ASP A 120 7.25 -9.34 -9.47
CA ASP A 120 7.67 -9.37 -10.88
C ASP A 120 9.21 -9.52 -11.03
N THR A 121 9.97 -9.21 -9.98
CA THR A 121 11.43 -9.41 -9.93
C THR A 121 11.81 -10.85 -9.56
N GLY A 122 10.83 -11.70 -9.24
CA GLY A 122 11.02 -13.09 -8.84
C GLY A 122 11.30 -13.30 -7.35
N HIS A 123 11.29 -12.24 -6.53
CA HIS A 123 11.31 -12.41 -5.08
C HIS A 123 9.98 -12.97 -4.57
N VAL A 124 10.07 -13.81 -3.54
CA VAL A 124 8.91 -14.40 -2.85
C VAL A 124 9.01 -14.01 -1.38
N PHE A 125 7.94 -13.43 -0.86
CA PHE A 125 7.81 -13.12 0.58
C PHE A 125 6.71 -13.98 1.17
N SER A 126 6.94 -14.56 2.35
CA SER A 126 5.90 -15.35 3.02
C SER A 126 5.30 -14.62 4.22
N SER A 127 3.97 -14.69 4.35
CA SER A 127 3.22 -14.00 5.40
C SER A 127 3.57 -14.41 6.83
N ASP A 128 4.24 -15.55 7.01
CA ASP A 128 4.71 -16.09 8.29
C ASP A 128 6.17 -15.72 8.63
N GLU A 129 6.90 -15.03 7.74
CA GLU A 129 8.31 -14.63 7.92
C GLU A 129 8.50 -13.32 8.69
N VAL A 130 7.63 -12.99 9.65
CA VAL A 130 7.64 -11.70 10.35
C VAL A 130 8.01 -11.79 11.82
#